data_AF-A0AAV3S133-F1
#
_entry.id   AF-A0AAV3S133-F1
#
_cell.length_a   1.000
_cell.length_b   1.000
_cell.length_c   1.000
_cell.angle_alpha   90.00
_cell.angle_beta   90.00
_cell.angle_gamma   90.00
#
_symmetry.space_group_name_H-M   'P 1'
#
loop_
_entity.id
_entity.type
_entity.pdbx_description
1 polymer ?
#
loop_
_entity_poly.entity_id
_entity_poly.type
_entity_poly.pdbx_seq_one_letter_code
_entity_poly.pdbx_strand_id
1 'polypeptide(L)'
;MTTSPPYPQAKEIVATHEEIEAAYDLKYTGARVASPRLEIRRLLREGEDVEGLYPRAAFLLRKLVTAHVFEDGNKRTAWVTTREFLLDHGEEPPDRGPNVPRVLRKIRRYDVDEIAEWLETGQIDEDRLEP
;
A
#
# COMPACT_ATOMS: atom_id res chain seq x y z
N MET A 1 1.95 26.05 2.89
CA MET A 1 2.35 24.86 3.66
C MET A 1 1.32 23.79 3.35
N THR A 2 1.64 22.89 2.43
CA THR A 2 0.75 21.76 2.11
C THR A 2 0.96 20.75 3.22
N THR A 3 0.06 20.72 4.20
CA THR A 3 0.10 19.73 5.29
C THR A 3 -0.03 18.34 4.70
N SER A 4 0.90 17.46 5.05
CA SER A 4 0.89 16.07 4.64
C SER A 4 -0.39 15.39 5.16
N PRO A 5 -1.18 14.73 4.30
CA PRO A 5 -2.46 14.14 4.71
C PRO A 5 -2.26 12.98 5.68
N PRO A 6 -3.14 12.80 6.68
CA PRO A 6 -3.00 11.72 7.66
C PRO A 6 -3.17 10.36 7.00
N TYR A 7 -2.43 9.35 7.46
CA TYR A 7 -2.65 7.97 7.01
C TYR A 7 -4.04 7.46 7.41
N PRO A 8 -4.59 6.50 6.64
CA PRO A 8 -5.80 5.77 7.05
C PRO A 8 -5.58 5.07 8.40
N GLN A 9 -6.63 5.02 9.20
CA GLN A 9 -6.61 4.38 10.50
C GLN A 9 -6.41 2.87 10.34
N ALA A 10 -5.72 2.24 11.28
CA ALA A 10 -5.50 0.80 11.26
C ALA A 10 -6.79 -0.04 11.21
N LYS A 11 -7.92 0.50 11.68
CA LYS A 11 -9.23 -0.16 11.59
C LYS A 11 -9.77 -0.15 10.14
N GLU A 12 -9.50 0.91 9.38
CA GLU A 12 -9.93 1.07 7.99
C GLU A 12 -9.14 0.09 7.11
N ILE A 13 -7.83 -0.02 7.32
CA ILE A 13 -6.97 -0.99 6.60
C ILE A 13 -7.41 -2.44 6.85
N VAL A 14 -7.82 -2.76 8.09
CA VAL A 14 -8.38 -4.09 8.43
C VAL A 14 -9.74 -4.29 7.74
N ALA A 15 -10.60 -3.28 7.70
CA ALA A 15 -11.88 -3.36 7.00
C ALA A 15 -11.68 -3.58 5.49
N THR A 16 -10.77 -2.84 4.86
CA THR A 16 -10.38 -3.06 3.46
C THR A 16 -9.92 -4.51 3.24
N HIS A 17 -9.19 -5.09 4.20
CA HIS A 17 -8.77 -6.49 4.11
C HIS A 17 -9.95 -7.46 4.15
N GLU A 18 -10.87 -7.28 5.10
CA GLU A 18 -12.09 -8.10 5.23
C GLU A 18 -12.94 -8.04 3.93
N GLU A 19 -13.02 -6.86 3.29
CA GLU A 19 -13.68 -6.71 1.99
C GLU A 19 -12.94 -7.47 0.87
N ILE A 20 -11.61 -7.46 0.86
CA ILE A 20 -10.79 -8.24 -0.08
C ILE A 20 -10.99 -9.74 0.13
N GLU A 21 -11.06 -10.21 1.37
CA GLU A 21 -11.32 -11.62 1.66
C GLU A 21 -12.66 -12.07 1.09
N ALA A 22 -13.71 -11.28 1.34
CA ALA A 22 -15.06 -11.57 0.86
C ALA A 22 -15.15 -11.48 -0.68
N ALA A 23 -14.56 -10.44 -1.29
CA ALA A 23 -14.66 -10.21 -2.73
C ALA A 23 -13.91 -11.26 -3.57
N TYR A 24 -12.83 -11.84 -3.02
CA TYR A 24 -11.98 -12.81 -3.73
C TYR A 24 -12.12 -14.25 -3.21
N ASP A 25 -13.02 -14.51 -2.27
CA ASP A 25 -13.25 -15.81 -1.62
C ASP A 25 -11.92 -16.47 -1.20
N LEU A 26 -11.14 -15.73 -0.40
CA LEU A 26 -9.78 -16.17 -0.06
C LEU A 26 -9.80 -17.43 0.80
N LYS A 27 -8.98 -18.41 0.39
CA LYS A 27 -8.82 -19.68 1.11
C LYS A 27 -8.24 -19.51 2.52
N TYR A 28 -7.33 -18.55 2.69
CA TYR A 28 -6.66 -18.27 3.96
C TYR A 28 -7.06 -16.88 4.41
N THR A 29 -7.76 -16.81 5.54
CA THR A 29 -8.34 -15.57 6.07
C THR A 29 -7.78 -15.22 7.44
N GLY A 30 -7.95 -13.95 7.81
CA GLY A 30 -7.52 -13.39 9.08
C GLY A 30 -6.09 -12.88 9.09
N ALA A 31 -5.69 -12.47 10.29
CA ALA A 31 -4.36 -11.93 10.54
C ALA A 31 -3.35 -13.04 10.84
N ARG A 32 -2.13 -12.89 10.31
CA ARG A 32 -0.96 -13.70 10.67
C ARG A 32 -0.36 -13.29 12.01
N VAL A 33 -0.64 -12.06 12.44
CA VAL A 33 -0.14 -11.49 13.69
C VAL A 33 -1.23 -11.45 14.76
N ALA A 34 -0.83 -11.52 16.03
CA ALA A 34 -1.77 -11.55 17.15
C ALA A 34 -2.66 -10.29 17.25
N SER A 35 -2.17 -9.14 16.78
CA SER A 35 -2.94 -7.89 16.80
C SER A 35 -2.67 -7.06 15.53
N PRO A 36 -3.43 -7.28 14.43
CA PRO A 36 -3.19 -6.59 13.16
C PRO A 36 -3.30 -5.07 13.31
N ARG A 37 -4.27 -4.58 14.08
CA ARG A 37 -4.44 -3.14 14.32
C ARG A 37 -3.26 -2.52 15.05
N LEU A 38 -2.68 -3.21 16.04
CA LEU A 38 -1.51 -2.69 16.75
C LEU A 38 -0.28 -2.67 15.84
N GLU A 39 -0.09 -3.72 15.05
CA GLU A 39 1.02 -3.83 14.11
C GLU A 39 0.95 -2.72 13.05
N ILE A 40 -0.21 -2.53 12.42
CA ILE A 40 -0.45 -1.47 11.45
C ILE A 40 -0.20 -0.08 12.08
N ARG A 41 -0.68 0.18 13.30
CA ARG A 41 -0.39 1.46 13.99
C ARG A 41 1.10 1.69 14.24
N ARG A 42 1.90 0.64 14.45
CA ARG A 42 3.35 0.77 14.60
C ARG A 42 3.99 1.10 13.25
N LEU A 43 3.59 0.39 12.19
CA LEU A 43 4.06 0.64 10.83
C LEU A 43 3.77 2.07 10.35
N LEU A 44 2.56 2.59 10.60
CA LEU A 44 2.19 3.94 10.17
C LEU A 44 2.94 5.04 10.96
N ARG A 45 3.29 4.78 12.23
CA ARG A 45 4.08 5.71 13.05
C ARG A 45 5.48 5.93 12.49
N GLU A 46 6.08 4.91 11.88
CA GLU A 46 7.38 5.03 11.20
C GLU A 46 7.34 6.02 10.01
N GLY A 47 6.17 6.39 9.52
CA GLY A 47 5.98 7.30 8.39
C GLY A 47 5.40 8.66 8.78
N GLU A 48 5.36 9.00 10.07
CA GLU A 48 4.79 10.28 10.54
C GLU A 48 5.53 11.48 9.94
N ASP A 49 6.86 11.38 9.81
CA ASP A 49 7.74 12.43 9.27
C ASP A 49 7.82 12.43 7.72
N VAL A 50 7.11 11.52 7.03
CA VAL A 50 7.09 11.49 5.56
C VAL A 50 6.20 12.64 5.06
N GLU A 51 6.80 13.54 4.28
CA GLU A 51 6.14 14.71 3.75
C GLU A 51 5.61 14.51 2.32
N GLY A 52 4.43 15.07 2.03
CA GLY A 52 3.81 15.02 0.70
C GLY A 52 2.87 13.81 0.50
N LEU A 53 1.95 13.95 -0.44
CA LEU A 53 0.91 12.94 -0.70
C LEU A 53 1.50 11.65 -1.29
N TYR A 54 2.27 11.75 -2.38
CA TYR A 54 2.85 10.59 -3.07
C TYR A 54 3.91 9.86 -2.22
N PRO A 55 4.85 10.53 -1.53
CA PRO A 55 5.77 9.86 -0.62
C PRO A 55 5.05 9.11 0.51
N ARG A 56 3.97 9.67 1.06
CA ARG A 56 3.13 8.96 2.03
C ARG A 56 2.42 7.76 1.43
N ALA A 57 1.83 7.91 0.24
CA ALA A 57 1.16 6.82 -0.46
C ALA A 57 2.15 5.67 -0.77
N ALA A 58 3.36 6.00 -1.19
CA ALA A 58 4.45 5.08 -1.44
C ALA A 58 4.94 4.36 -0.18
N PHE A 59 5.14 5.12 0.90
CA PHE A 59 5.49 4.57 2.21
C PHE A 59 4.44 3.57 2.69
N LEU A 60 3.16 3.97 2.65
CA LEU A 60 2.01 3.14 3.01
C LEU A 60 1.99 1.83 2.20
N LEU A 61 2.09 1.94 0.88
CA LEU A 61 2.09 0.79 -0.02
C LEU A 61 3.22 -0.18 0.31
N ARG A 62 4.45 0.33 0.35
CA ARG A 62 5.65 -0.48 0.58
C ARG A 62 5.60 -1.18 1.93
N LYS A 63 5.20 -0.47 2.99
CA LYS A 63 5.13 -1.04 4.34
C LYS A 63 4.05 -2.11 4.46
N LEU A 64 2.85 -1.85 3.94
CA LEU A 64 1.77 -2.85 4.00
C LEU A 64 2.08 -4.11 3.18
N VAL A 65 2.68 -3.98 1.99
CA VAL A 65 3.10 -5.15 1.20
C VAL A 65 4.17 -5.96 1.94
N THR A 66 5.13 -5.29 2.58
CA THR A 66 6.31 -5.98 3.13
C THR A 66 6.11 -6.50 4.55
N ALA A 67 5.14 -5.97 5.31
CA ALA A 67 4.86 -6.37 6.68
C ALA A 67 4.16 -7.74 6.80
N HIS A 68 3.42 -8.17 5.78
CA HIS A 68 2.70 -9.46 5.79
C HIS A 68 1.80 -9.67 7.03
N VAL A 69 0.99 -8.65 7.34
CA VAL A 69 0.09 -8.63 8.52
C VAL A 69 -0.99 -9.72 8.43
N PHE A 70 -1.42 -10.07 7.23
CA PHE A 70 -2.52 -11.01 6.96
C PHE A 70 -2.02 -12.35 6.42
N GLU A 71 -2.84 -13.39 6.52
CA GLU A 71 -2.49 -14.73 6.02
C GLU A 71 -2.35 -14.78 4.48
N ASP A 72 -3.26 -14.10 3.78
CA ASP A 72 -3.20 -13.88 2.33
C ASP A 72 -3.66 -12.44 2.00
N GLY A 73 -3.80 -12.08 0.73
CA GLY A 73 -4.40 -10.81 0.31
C GLY A 73 -3.54 -9.57 0.54
N ASN A 74 -2.41 -9.65 1.26
CA ASN A 74 -1.57 -8.50 1.65
C ASN A 74 -1.28 -7.50 0.52
N LYS A 75 -0.90 -7.98 -0.68
CA LYS A 75 -0.63 -7.10 -1.84
C LYS A 75 -1.88 -6.38 -2.34
N ARG A 76 -3.02 -7.08 -2.36
CA ARG A 76 -4.30 -6.51 -2.80
C ARG A 76 -4.79 -5.49 -1.77
N THR A 77 -4.73 -5.82 -0.48
CA THR A 77 -5.06 -4.89 0.60
C THR A 77 -4.19 -3.64 0.52
N ALA A 78 -2.86 -3.79 0.43
CA ALA A 78 -1.96 -2.65 0.33
C ALA A 78 -2.28 -1.77 -0.89
N TRP A 79 -2.50 -2.38 -2.06
CA TRP A 79 -2.84 -1.64 -3.28
C TRP A 79 -4.19 -0.91 -3.18
N VAL A 80 -5.23 -1.57 -2.68
CA VAL A 80 -6.56 -0.95 -2.56
C VAL A 80 -6.54 0.17 -1.53
N THR A 81 -5.94 -0.06 -0.34
CA THR A 81 -5.78 0.99 0.67
C THR A 81 -4.99 2.18 0.15
N THR A 82 -3.87 1.98 -0.56
CA THR A 82 -3.10 3.09 -1.15
C THR A 82 -3.89 3.83 -2.23
N ARG A 83 -4.65 3.10 -3.05
CA ARG A 83 -5.50 3.70 -4.08
C ARG A 83 -6.62 4.54 -3.48
N GLU A 84 -7.32 4.02 -2.47
CA GLU A 84 -8.35 4.78 -1.75
C GLU A 84 -7.75 6.01 -1.09
N PHE A 85 -6.58 5.88 -0.45
CA PHE A 85 -5.86 7.01 0.11
C PHE A 85 -5.56 8.11 -0.93
N LEU A 86 -5.13 7.78 -2.15
CA LEU A 86 -4.92 8.77 -3.21
C LEU A 86 -6.23 9.39 -3.70
N LEU A 87 -7.26 8.56 -3.92
CA LEU A 87 -8.58 9.01 -4.39
C LEU A 87 -9.26 9.95 -3.39
N ASP A 88 -9.16 9.68 -2.08
CA ASP A 88 -9.69 10.53 -1.02
C ASP A 88 -9.04 11.93 -1.00
N HIS A 89 -7.86 12.06 -1.62
CA HIS A 89 -7.13 13.32 -1.77
C HIS A 89 -7.19 13.90 -3.18
N GLY A 90 -8.07 13.38 -4.04
CA GLY A 90 -8.32 13.91 -5.38
C GLY A 90 -7.31 13.50 -6.45
N GLU A 91 -6.43 12.54 -6.15
CA GLU A 91 -5.46 12.00 -7.10
C GLU A 91 -5.89 10.63 -7.64
N GLU A 92 -5.67 10.41 -8.93
CA GLU A 92 -5.89 9.11 -9.56
C GLU A 92 -4.55 8.36 -9.65
N PRO A 93 -4.39 7.21 -8.96
CA PRO A 93 -3.20 6.39 -9.13
C PRO A 93 -3.09 5.86 -10.57
N PRO A 94 -1.91 5.37 -10.97
CA PRO A 94 -1.68 4.84 -12.30
C PRO A 94 -2.72 3.77 -12.61
N ASP A 95 -3.17 3.77 -13.86
CA ASP A 95 -4.19 2.83 -14.31
C ASP A 95 -3.78 1.38 -13.98
N ARG A 96 -4.77 0.50 -13.83
CA ARG A 96 -4.61 -0.93 -13.43
C ARG A 96 -3.95 -1.77 -14.53
N GLY A 97 -3.03 -1.19 -15.29
CA GLY A 97 -2.25 -1.84 -16.31
C GLY A 97 -1.46 -3.04 -15.77
N PRO A 98 -0.94 -3.87 -16.69
CA PRO A 98 -0.27 -5.13 -16.35
C PRO A 98 0.95 -4.98 -15.43
N ASN A 99 1.45 -3.75 -15.25
CA ASN A 99 2.60 -3.47 -14.42
C ASN A 99 2.30 -3.45 -12.91
N VAL A 100 1.08 -3.16 -12.45
CA VAL A 100 0.78 -3.09 -10.99
C VAL A 100 1.16 -4.41 -10.27
N PRO A 101 0.69 -5.61 -10.70
CA PRO A 101 1.09 -6.85 -10.04
C PRO A 101 2.61 -7.12 -10.10
N ARG A 102 3.29 -6.68 -11.17
CA ARG A 102 4.75 -6.83 -11.33
C ARG A 102 5.50 -5.95 -10.33
N VAL A 103 5.12 -4.69 -10.22
CA VAL A 103 5.67 -3.72 -9.26
C VAL A 103 5.45 -4.21 -7.83
N LEU A 104 4.22 -4.59 -7.46
CA LEU A 104 3.93 -5.09 -6.10
C LEU A 104 4.71 -6.37 -5.74
N ARG A 105 5.03 -7.22 -6.73
CA ARG A 105 5.88 -8.40 -6.51
C ARG A 105 7.34 -8.01 -6.25
N LYS A 106 7.81 -6.89 -6.80
CA LYS A 106 9.20 -6.44 -6.77
C LYS A 106 9.44 -5.22 -5.89
N ILE A 107 8.43 -4.71 -5.19
CA ILE A 107 8.40 -3.48 -4.35
C ILE A 107 9.54 -3.31 -3.32
N ARG A 108 10.34 -4.35 -3.08
CA ARG A 108 11.53 -4.28 -2.21
C ARG A 108 12.81 -3.84 -2.93
N ARG A 109 12.89 -4.08 -4.25
CA ARG A 109 13.60 -3.20 -5.19
C ARG A 109 12.74 -1.93 -5.24
N TYR A 110 13.17 -0.74 -5.59
CA TYR A 110 12.40 0.49 -5.37
C TYR A 110 12.39 0.96 -3.91
N ASP A 111 12.93 2.15 -3.72
CA ASP A 111 12.76 2.94 -2.50
C ASP A 111 11.41 3.68 -2.48
N VAL A 112 11.19 4.51 -1.46
CA VAL A 112 9.93 5.24 -1.31
C VAL A 112 9.77 6.31 -2.39
N ASP A 113 10.85 6.95 -2.81
CA ASP A 113 10.81 8.04 -3.80
C ASP A 113 10.50 7.48 -5.18
N GLU A 114 11.12 6.35 -5.56
CA GLU A 114 10.84 5.64 -6.81
C GLU A 114 9.38 5.14 -6.87
N ILE A 115 8.83 4.66 -5.75
CA ILE A 115 7.42 4.25 -5.69
C ILE A 115 6.51 5.48 -5.74
N ALA A 116 6.92 6.61 -5.16
CA ALA A 116 6.15 7.85 -5.19
C ALA A 116 6.04 8.39 -6.62
N GLU A 117 7.16 8.46 -7.34
CA GLU A 117 7.18 8.82 -8.77
C GLU A 117 6.31 7.88 -9.59
N TRP A 118 6.36 6.57 -9.30
CA TRP A 118 5.50 5.61 -9.97
C TRP A 118 4.02 5.86 -9.67
N LEU A 119 3.65 6.15 -8.43
CA LEU A 119 2.26 6.46 -8.06
C LEU A 119 1.76 7.79 -8.65
N GLU A 120 2.65 8.74 -8.91
CA GLU A 120 2.32 10.05 -9.48
C GLU A 120 2.22 10.00 -11.01
N THR A 121 3.16 9.32 -11.66
CA THR A 121 3.36 9.42 -13.11
C THR A 121 3.07 8.13 -13.87
N GLY A 122 2.99 7.01 -13.17
CA GLY A 122 2.95 5.67 -13.76
C GLY A 122 4.30 5.16 -14.29
N GLN A 123 5.37 5.98 -14.24
CA GLN A 123 6.69 5.61 -14.71
C GLN A 123 7.47 4.86 -13.62
N ILE A 124 8.16 3.80 -14.01
CA ILE A 124 9.03 3.03 -13.11
C ILE A 124 10.16 2.42 -13.93
N ASP A 125 11.31 2.17 -13.30
CA ASP A 125 12.41 1.44 -13.93
C ASP A 125 11.98 -0.01 -14.24
N GLU A 126 11.57 -0.25 -15.49
CA GLU A 126 11.07 -1.55 -15.94
C GLU A 126 12.15 -2.63 -15.98
N ASP A 127 13.43 -2.27 -16.12
CA ASP A 127 14.54 -3.23 -16.13
C ASP A 127 14.62 -3.95 -14.77
N ARG A 128 14.25 -3.27 -13.68
CA ARG A 128 14.17 -3.84 -12.34
C ARG A 128 12.94 -4.72 -12.11
N LEU A 129 12.00 -4.79 -13.06
CA LEU A 129 10.88 -5.74 -13.04
C LEU A 129 11.25 -7.13 -13.58
N GLU A 130 12.38 -7.25 -14.28
CA GLU A 130 12.88 -8.53 -14.79
C GLU A 130 13.33 -9.48 -13.67
N PRO A 131 13.40 -10.81 -13.92
CA PRO A 131 13.77 -11.81 -12.92
C PRO A 131 15.01 -11.47 -12.10
#